data_AF-A0A4W3GE55-F1
#
_entry.id   AF-A0A4W3GE55-F1
#
_cell.length_a   1.000
_cell.length_b   1.000
_cell.length_c   1.000
_cell.angle_alpha   90.00
_cell.angle_beta   90.00
_cell.angle_gamma   90.00
#
_symmetry.space_group_name_H-M   'P 1'
#
loop_
_entity.id
_entity.type
_entity.pdbx_description
1 polymer ?
#
loop_
_entity_poly.entity_id
_entity_poly.type
_entity_poly.pdbx_seq_one_letter_code
_entity_poly.pdbx_strand_id
1 'polypeptide(L)'
;MQLLISRCFNQRFFATPSKTASLLLRFGCLQQRLYNEKRNYWQYLKQKIIKKPSPPYQHVCQVGDPILRSKASPVNTSELHSPQMAKLIRTLVMVMREKNCIGLSAPQIGVPLQVIAMEFTEQIFQTNRPSMRQIKEMNPFSLKIFINPSVRVLDSRTVQFPEGCESISGFAACVPRYHAVEIMGLNEHGQPIVWQTSGWTARIVQHEMDHLNGILYIDKMDSKTFLNINWIVLNE
;
A
#
# COMPACT_ATOMS: atom_id res chain seq x y z
N MET A 1 -4.90 57.59 -15.02
CA MET A 1 -4.20 58.72 -14.39
C MET A 1 -3.51 58.17 -13.15
N GLN A 2 -2.21 57.82 -13.24
CA GLN A 2 -1.11 58.73 -12.88
C GLN A 2 -1.31 59.32 -11.47
N LEU A 3 -0.62 58.85 -10.43
CA LEU A 3 0.82 58.96 -10.10
C LEU A 3 1.04 60.03 -9.01
N LEU A 4 2.05 59.77 -8.17
CA LEU A 4 2.86 60.69 -7.35
C LEU A 4 2.48 60.80 -5.86
N ILE A 5 3.25 60.21 -4.93
CA ILE A 5 4.65 60.45 -4.47
C ILE A 5 4.69 61.41 -3.27
N SER A 6 5.27 60.94 -2.15
CA SER A 6 6.42 61.57 -1.46
C SER A 6 6.91 60.64 -0.33
N ARG A 7 8.07 59.97 -0.49
CA ARG A 7 9.42 60.31 0.05
C ARG A 7 9.54 60.07 1.57
N CYS A 8 10.28 59.04 2.00
CA CYS A 8 11.75 58.92 2.13
C CYS A 8 12.18 59.12 3.59
N PHE A 9 12.75 58.09 4.22
CA PHE A 9 14.00 58.27 4.94
C PHE A 9 14.85 57.00 4.82
N ASN A 10 16.08 57.24 4.40
CA ASN A 10 17.10 56.28 4.04
C ASN A 10 18.17 56.41 5.14
N GLN A 11 18.65 55.31 5.71
CA GLN A 11 19.98 55.30 6.32
C GLN A 11 20.56 53.88 6.27
N ARG A 12 21.54 53.72 5.37
CA ARG A 12 22.50 52.62 5.34
C ARG A 12 23.60 52.92 6.34
N PHE A 13 24.04 51.92 7.09
CA PHE A 13 25.40 51.87 7.64
C PHE A 13 26.12 50.64 7.07
N PHE A 14 27.25 50.91 6.43
CA PHE A 14 28.26 49.95 6.00
C PHE A 14 29.19 49.63 7.17
N ALA A 15 29.58 48.37 7.33
CA ALA A 15 30.82 48.00 8.01
C ALA A 15 31.44 46.76 7.34
N THR A 16 32.69 46.92 6.90
CA THR A 16 33.57 45.93 6.26
C THR A 16 34.35 45.08 7.29
N PRO A 17 35.05 43.99 6.87
CA PRO A 17 35.35 42.84 7.72
C PRO A 17 36.80 42.79 8.25
N SER A 18 37.02 42.15 9.41
CA SER A 18 38.32 41.50 9.69
C SER A 18 38.24 40.31 10.66
N LYS A 19 38.76 39.19 10.16
CA LYS A 19 39.34 37.97 10.75
C LYS A 19 39.69 37.99 12.25
N THR A 20 39.24 36.95 12.96
CA THR A 20 40.04 35.88 13.65
C THR A 20 39.03 34.98 14.39
N ALA A 21 38.78 33.76 13.95
CA ALA A 21 39.46 32.53 14.38
C ALA A 21 38.50 31.62 15.16
N SER A 22 38.32 30.40 14.64
CA SER A 22 37.97 29.18 15.39
C SER A 22 36.59 29.09 16.06
N LEU A 23 35.57 28.70 15.30
CA LEU A 23 34.53 27.81 15.81
C LEU A 23 34.01 26.85 14.71
N LEU A 24 34.94 26.19 14.03
CA LEU A 24 34.66 24.96 13.29
C LEU A 24 34.65 23.80 14.29
N LEU A 25 33.72 22.85 14.09
CA LEU A 25 33.66 21.50 14.68
C LEU A 25 32.89 21.30 16.00
N ARG A 26 31.58 21.59 16.08
CA ARG A 26 30.69 20.95 17.09
C ARG A 26 29.27 20.59 16.61
N PHE A 27 29.07 20.27 15.33
CA PHE A 27 27.83 19.61 14.87
C PHE A 27 28.07 18.33 14.05
N GLY A 28 29.29 17.77 14.15
CA GLY A 28 29.65 16.47 13.54
C GLY A 28 29.71 15.30 14.53
N CYS A 29 29.11 15.41 15.72
CA CYS A 29 29.27 14.42 16.81
C CYS A 29 27.94 13.85 17.35
N LEU A 30 26.87 13.86 16.53
CA LEU A 30 25.65 13.11 16.82
C LEU A 30 25.35 12.01 15.78
N GLN A 31 26.11 11.96 14.68
CA GLN A 31 25.96 10.97 13.61
C GLN A 31 26.85 9.72 13.79
N GLN A 32 27.72 9.69 14.79
CA GLN A 32 28.58 8.53 15.11
C GLN A 32 28.07 7.66 16.27
N ARG A 33 26.91 7.97 16.86
CA ARG A 33 26.36 7.22 18.02
C ARG A 33 25.28 6.19 17.69
N LEU A 34 24.95 5.96 16.42
CA LEU A 34 23.96 4.95 16.00
C LEU A 34 24.55 3.78 15.20
N TYR A 35 25.87 3.57 15.21
CA TYR A 35 26.48 2.48 14.44
C TYR A 35 27.70 1.87 15.13
N ASN A 36 27.50 1.25 16.30
CA ASN A 36 28.49 0.30 16.84
C ASN A 36 27.94 -0.65 17.92
N GLU A 37 26.70 -1.11 17.75
CA GLU A 37 26.28 -2.37 18.39
C GLU A 37 27.07 -3.49 17.71
N LYS A 38 28.10 -4.02 18.39
CA LYS A 38 28.87 -5.18 17.93
C LYS A 38 27.90 -6.32 17.69
N ARG A 39 27.55 -6.56 16.42
CA ARG A 39 26.72 -7.69 16.00
C ARG A 39 27.31 -8.97 16.61
N ASN A 40 26.50 -9.71 17.35
CA ASN A 40 26.95 -10.94 18.00
C ASN A 40 27.47 -11.91 16.93
N TYR A 41 28.61 -12.55 17.16
CA TYR A 41 29.18 -13.58 16.27
C TYR A 41 28.14 -14.64 15.87
N TRP A 42 27.23 -14.97 16.79
CA TRP A 42 26.08 -15.85 16.54
C TRP A 42 25.04 -15.26 15.58
N GLN A 43 24.79 -13.95 15.58
CA GLN A 43 23.92 -13.30 14.59
C GLN A 43 24.57 -13.29 13.20
N TYR A 44 25.88 -13.10 13.12
CA TYR A 44 26.66 -13.21 11.88
C TYR A 44 26.64 -14.63 11.31
N LEU A 45 26.87 -15.65 12.13
CA LEU A 45 26.76 -17.05 11.73
C LEU A 45 25.32 -17.42 11.34
N LYS A 46 24.31 -16.97 12.10
CA LYS A 46 22.90 -17.16 11.73
C LYS A 46 22.58 -16.60 10.35
N GLN A 47 23.11 -15.43 9.96
CA GLN A 47 22.90 -14.91 8.60
C GLN A 47 23.59 -15.72 7.50
N LYS A 48 24.69 -16.42 7.80
CA LYS A 48 25.37 -17.32 6.86
C LYS A 48 24.70 -18.69 6.75
N ILE A 49 24.01 -19.13 7.80
CA ILE A 49 23.39 -20.46 7.89
C ILE A 49 21.89 -20.43 7.54
N ILE A 50 21.18 -19.36 7.90
CA ILE A 50 19.76 -19.17 7.60
C ILE A 50 19.63 -18.67 6.16
N LYS A 51 19.11 -19.53 5.27
CA LYS A 51 18.72 -19.12 3.92
C LYS A 51 17.75 -17.93 4.05
N LYS A 52 18.10 -16.79 3.44
CA LYS A 52 17.19 -15.64 3.42
C LYS A 52 15.84 -16.11 2.89
N PRO A 53 14.72 -15.72 3.54
CA PRO A 53 13.41 -16.09 3.05
C PRO A 53 13.30 -15.62 1.60
N SER A 54 12.89 -16.53 0.72
CA SER A 54 12.60 -16.24 -0.67
C SER A 54 11.08 -16.11 -0.81
N PRO A 55 10.60 -15.19 -1.65
CA PRO A 55 9.17 -15.09 -1.91
C PRO A 55 8.62 -16.40 -2.52
N PRO A 56 7.31 -16.68 -2.42
CA PRO A 56 6.30 -15.87 -1.73
C PRO A 56 6.51 -15.85 -0.20
N TYR A 57 6.49 -14.65 0.39
CA TYR A 57 6.62 -14.46 1.83
C TYR A 57 5.35 -14.88 2.56
N GLN A 58 5.52 -15.34 3.80
CA GLN A 58 4.39 -15.60 4.72
C GLN A 58 3.99 -14.34 5.51
N HIS A 59 4.62 -13.20 5.23
CA HIS A 59 4.29 -11.90 5.79
C HIS A 59 4.01 -10.91 4.65
N VAL A 60 3.38 -9.79 5.00
CA VAL A 60 3.07 -8.72 4.06
C VAL A 60 4.22 -7.71 4.01
N CYS A 61 4.79 -7.49 2.84
CA CYS A 61 5.73 -6.40 2.56
C CYS A 61 5.11 -5.06 2.97
N GLN A 62 5.90 -4.22 3.63
CA GLN A 62 5.47 -2.89 4.07
C GLN A 62 5.95 -1.82 3.10
N VAL A 63 5.24 -0.69 3.06
CA VAL A 63 5.61 0.50 2.31
C VAL A 63 7.07 0.89 2.60
N GLY A 64 7.83 1.12 1.52
CA GLY A 64 9.29 1.23 1.55
C GLY A 64 9.98 0.07 0.84
N ASP A 65 9.36 -1.11 0.79
CA ASP A 65 9.82 -2.20 -0.10
C ASP A 65 9.57 -1.80 -1.58
N PRO A 66 10.61 -1.77 -2.43
CA PRO A 66 10.49 -1.34 -3.82
C PRO A 66 9.53 -2.21 -4.67
N ILE A 67 9.26 -3.44 -4.25
CA ILE A 67 8.32 -4.30 -4.98
C ILE A 67 6.91 -3.71 -5.03
N LEU A 68 6.51 -2.99 -3.97
CA LEU A 68 5.19 -2.36 -3.86
C LEU A 68 5.04 -1.11 -4.75
N ARG A 69 6.14 -0.65 -5.35
CA ARG A 69 6.18 0.51 -6.26
C ARG A 69 6.48 0.12 -7.70
N SER A 70 6.69 -1.16 -7.96
CA SER A 70 7.00 -1.67 -9.29
C SER A 70 5.74 -2.20 -9.95
N LYS A 71 5.59 -1.97 -11.26
CA LYS A 71 4.52 -2.60 -12.04
C LYS A 71 4.78 -4.11 -12.12
N ALA A 72 3.80 -4.91 -11.72
CA ALA A 72 3.88 -6.36 -11.74
C ALA A 72 3.86 -6.89 -13.18
N SER A 73 4.65 -7.94 -13.43
CA SER A 73 4.73 -8.61 -14.72
C SER A 73 3.53 -9.52 -14.94
N PRO A 74 3.02 -9.64 -16.18
CA PRO A 74 2.03 -10.65 -16.49
C PRO A 74 2.60 -12.05 -16.26
N VAL A 75 1.76 -12.95 -15.77
CA VAL A 75 2.02 -14.39 -15.67
C VAL A 75 2.00 -15.00 -17.07
N ASN A 76 3.01 -15.80 -17.41
CA ASN A 76 3.01 -16.58 -18.65
C ASN A 76 1.96 -17.70 -18.53
N THR A 77 1.10 -17.85 -19.54
CA THR A 77 0.05 -18.88 -19.54
C THR A 77 0.59 -20.30 -19.42
N SER A 78 1.82 -20.56 -19.88
CA SER A 78 2.47 -21.87 -19.71
C SER A 78 2.80 -22.22 -18.25
N GLU A 79 2.84 -21.22 -17.36
CA GLU A 79 3.21 -21.40 -15.95
C GLU A 79 1.99 -21.52 -15.01
N LEU A 80 0.76 -21.37 -15.53
CA LEU A 80 -0.47 -21.37 -14.72
C LEU A 80 -0.63 -22.65 -13.89
N HIS A 81 -0.26 -23.80 -14.46
CA HIS A 81 -0.36 -25.10 -13.80
C HIS A 81 0.96 -25.55 -13.14
N SER A 82 1.94 -24.65 -13.03
CA SER A 82 3.22 -24.97 -12.39
C SER A 82 3.07 -25.15 -10.87
N PRO A 83 3.91 -25.99 -10.24
CA PRO A 83 3.98 -26.08 -8.79
C PRO A 83 4.27 -24.74 -8.10
N GLN A 84 5.01 -23.85 -8.78
CA GLN A 84 5.35 -22.52 -8.32
C GLN A 84 4.12 -21.62 -8.26
N MET A 85 3.26 -21.64 -9.29
CA MET A 85 1.99 -20.90 -9.30
C MET A 85 1.05 -21.42 -8.22
N ALA A 86 0.90 -22.74 -8.09
CA ALA A 86 0.11 -23.34 -7.02
C ALA A 86 0.62 -22.99 -5.62
N LYS A 87 1.95 -22.84 -5.44
CA LYS A 87 2.54 -22.36 -4.19
C LYS A 87 2.21 -20.87 -3.95
N LEU A 88 2.35 -20.03 -4.96
CA LEU A 88 2.03 -18.61 -4.90
C LEU A 88 0.58 -18.38 -4.45
N ILE A 89 -0.40 -18.96 -5.16
CA ILE A 89 -1.83 -18.77 -4.87
C ILE A 89 -2.15 -19.24 -3.45
N ARG A 90 -1.64 -20.42 -3.05
CA ARG A 90 -1.83 -20.96 -1.70
C ARG A 90 -1.28 -20.04 -0.62
N THR A 91 -0.07 -19.51 -0.81
CA THR A 91 0.54 -18.57 0.14
C THR A 91 -0.24 -17.27 0.20
N LEU A 92 -0.69 -16.75 -0.94
CA LEU A 92 -1.50 -15.53 -1.02
C LEU A 92 -2.80 -15.66 -0.20
N VAL A 93 -3.56 -16.73 -0.44
CA VAL A 93 -4.83 -17.00 0.26
C VAL A 93 -4.60 -17.25 1.75
N MET A 94 -3.55 -17.98 2.10
CA MET A 94 -3.19 -18.23 3.50
C MET A 94 -2.88 -16.93 4.23
N VAL A 95 -2.02 -16.06 3.68
CA VAL A 95 -1.66 -14.77 4.30
C VAL A 95 -2.87 -13.85 4.39
N MET A 96 -3.68 -13.78 3.33
CA MET A 96 -4.91 -12.97 3.31
C MET A 96 -5.86 -13.35 4.46
N ARG A 97 -6.10 -14.65 4.63
CA ARG A 97 -6.96 -15.17 5.71
C ARG A 97 -6.34 -15.01 7.09
N GLU A 98 -5.03 -15.22 7.24
CA GLU A 98 -4.32 -15.00 8.51
C GLU A 98 -4.41 -13.54 8.97
N LYS A 99 -4.37 -12.59 8.03
CA LYS A 99 -4.54 -11.16 8.30
C LYS A 99 -6.00 -10.71 8.41
N ASN A 100 -6.96 -11.58 8.15
CA ASN A 100 -8.38 -11.22 8.04
C ASN A 100 -8.63 -10.04 7.06
N CYS A 101 -7.80 -9.90 6.03
CA CYS A 101 -7.98 -8.88 5.00
C CYS A 101 -8.84 -9.43 3.85
N ILE A 102 -9.54 -8.53 3.15
CA ILE A 102 -10.54 -8.90 2.13
C ILE A 102 -9.91 -9.11 0.75
N GLY A 103 -8.72 -8.56 0.54
CA GLY A 103 -7.94 -8.70 -0.68
C GLY A 103 -6.45 -8.71 -0.38
N LEU A 104 -5.69 -9.37 -1.25
CA LEU A 104 -4.23 -9.35 -1.23
C LEU A 104 -3.68 -9.58 -2.64
N SER A 105 -2.57 -8.93 -2.96
CA SER A 105 -1.87 -9.02 -4.24
C SER A 105 -0.49 -9.69 -4.11
N ALA A 106 -0.02 -10.35 -5.17
CA ALA A 106 1.26 -11.03 -5.17
C ALA A 106 2.46 -10.11 -4.82
N PRO A 107 2.51 -8.83 -5.26
CA PRO A 107 3.55 -7.90 -4.83
C PRO A 107 3.64 -7.75 -3.31
N GLN A 108 2.51 -7.81 -2.60
CA GLN A 108 2.47 -7.69 -1.14
C GLN A 108 3.11 -8.87 -0.41
N ILE A 109 3.35 -9.99 -1.08
CA ILE A 109 4.12 -11.12 -0.53
C ILE A 109 5.44 -11.33 -1.28
N GLY A 110 5.96 -10.27 -1.89
CA GLY A 110 7.29 -10.29 -2.50
C GLY A 110 7.36 -10.91 -3.89
N VAL A 111 6.23 -11.15 -4.57
CA VAL A 111 6.20 -11.73 -5.92
C VAL A 111 5.70 -10.71 -6.95
N PRO A 112 6.53 -10.29 -7.93
CA PRO A 112 6.19 -9.22 -8.86
C PRO A 112 5.35 -9.73 -10.05
N LEU A 113 4.28 -10.48 -9.78
CA LEU A 113 3.38 -11.06 -10.78
C LEU A 113 1.96 -10.51 -10.65
N GLN A 114 1.23 -10.46 -11.76
CA GLN A 114 -0.16 -10.01 -11.82
C GLN A 114 -1.12 -11.08 -11.30
N VAL A 115 -1.13 -11.28 -9.98
CA VAL A 115 -2.03 -12.21 -9.28
C VAL A 115 -2.63 -11.53 -8.07
N ILE A 116 -3.96 -11.58 -7.93
CA ILE A 116 -4.70 -11.08 -6.77
C ILE A 116 -5.67 -12.16 -6.26
N ALA A 117 -5.88 -12.21 -4.96
CA ALA A 117 -6.99 -12.93 -4.34
C ALA A 117 -7.89 -11.97 -3.58
N MET A 118 -9.17 -12.25 -3.60
CA MET A 118 -10.16 -11.51 -2.84
C MET A 118 -11.19 -12.48 -2.25
N GLU A 119 -11.59 -12.26 -1.01
CA GLU A 119 -12.62 -13.04 -0.33
C GLU A 119 -13.30 -12.16 0.73
N PHE A 120 -14.62 -11.97 0.61
CA PHE A 120 -15.39 -11.23 1.60
C PHE A 120 -16.44 -12.14 2.23
N THR A 121 -16.09 -12.75 3.35
CA THR A 121 -16.94 -13.75 4.01
C THR A 121 -18.10 -13.10 4.77
N GLU A 122 -19.14 -13.90 5.02
CA GLU A 122 -20.25 -13.49 5.89
C GLU A 122 -19.77 -13.08 7.29
N GLN A 123 -18.74 -13.75 7.82
CA GLN A 123 -18.15 -13.40 9.11
C GLN A 123 -17.59 -11.98 9.13
N ILE A 124 -16.81 -11.59 8.11
CA ILE A 124 -16.26 -10.22 8.01
C ILE A 124 -17.41 -9.22 7.76
N PHE A 125 -18.38 -9.58 6.92
CA PHE A 125 -19.56 -8.74 6.66
C PHE A 125 -20.32 -8.39 7.94
N GLN A 126 -20.50 -9.36 8.84
CA GLN A 126 -21.23 -9.17 10.10
C GLN A 126 -20.49 -8.31 11.13
N THR A 127 -19.16 -8.12 11.02
CA THR A 127 -18.40 -7.19 11.90
C THR A 127 -18.80 -5.73 11.71
N ASN A 128 -19.43 -5.38 10.58
CA ASN A 128 -19.87 -4.03 10.29
C ASN A 128 -21.31 -3.81 10.77
N ARG A 129 -21.65 -2.60 11.23
CA ARG A 129 -23.04 -2.26 11.60
C ARG A 129 -23.96 -2.31 10.36
N PRO A 130 -25.24 -2.72 10.48
CA PRO A 130 -26.16 -2.80 9.34
C PRO A 130 -26.26 -1.50 8.52
N SER A 131 -26.30 -0.34 9.19
CA SER A 131 -26.30 0.98 8.53
C SER A 131 -25.05 1.21 7.69
N MET A 132 -23.87 0.81 8.19
CA MET A 132 -22.61 0.92 7.45
C MET A 132 -22.56 -0.01 6.25
N ARG A 133 -23.10 -1.23 6.38
CA ARG A 133 -23.20 -2.19 5.27
C ARG A 133 -24.07 -1.65 4.14
N GLN A 134 -25.20 -1.03 4.48
CA GLN A 134 -26.10 -0.41 3.52
C GLN A 134 -25.45 0.81 2.83
N ILE A 135 -24.86 1.73 3.60
CA ILE A 135 -24.21 2.94 3.07
C ILE A 135 -23.04 2.60 2.13
N LYS A 136 -22.26 1.56 2.48
CA LYS A 136 -21.11 1.13 1.68
C LYS A 136 -21.47 0.12 0.59
N GLU A 137 -22.74 -0.26 0.46
CA GLU A 137 -23.22 -1.28 -0.49
C GLU A 137 -22.40 -2.58 -0.39
N MET A 138 -22.19 -3.06 0.83
CA MET A 138 -21.40 -4.26 1.12
C MET A 138 -22.20 -5.52 0.79
N ASN A 139 -21.60 -6.44 0.04
CA ASN A 139 -22.14 -7.77 -0.20
C ASN A 139 -21.01 -8.80 -0.12
N PRO A 140 -21.17 -9.89 0.66
CA PRO A 140 -20.17 -10.94 0.75
C PRO A 140 -20.03 -11.70 -0.57
N PHE A 141 -18.85 -12.26 -0.81
CA PHE A 141 -18.55 -13.11 -1.96
C PHE A 141 -17.48 -14.15 -1.61
N SER A 142 -17.58 -15.33 -2.22
CA SER A 142 -16.59 -16.40 -2.07
C SER A 142 -15.23 -16.01 -2.65
N LEU A 143 -14.18 -16.72 -2.24
CA LEU A 143 -12.84 -16.56 -2.79
C LEU A 143 -12.84 -16.45 -4.32
N LYS A 144 -12.15 -15.43 -4.83
CA LYS A 144 -11.86 -15.23 -6.26
C LYS A 144 -10.39 -14.95 -6.44
N ILE A 145 -9.78 -15.70 -7.35
CA ILE A 145 -8.41 -15.47 -7.83
C ILE A 145 -8.49 -14.86 -9.21
N PHE A 146 -7.73 -13.80 -9.45
CA PHE A 146 -7.52 -13.28 -10.79
C PHE A 146 -6.04 -13.27 -11.12
N ILE A 147 -5.71 -13.86 -12.26
CA ILE A 147 -4.39 -13.87 -12.88
C ILE A 147 -4.46 -13.03 -14.16
N ASN A 148 -3.48 -12.16 -14.36
CA ASN A 148 -3.44 -11.16 -15.42
C ASN A 148 -4.74 -10.34 -15.54
N PRO A 149 -5.29 -9.81 -14.42
CA PRO A 149 -6.53 -9.07 -14.48
C PRO A 149 -6.39 -7.75 -15.26
N SER A 150 -7.51 -7.33 -15.83
CA SER A 150 -7.74 -5.99 -16.37
C SER A 150 -9.07 -5.46 -15.83
N VAL A 151 -9.18 -4.14 -15.67
CA VAL A 151 -10.40 -3.49 -15.16
C VAL A 151 -10.90 -2.45 -16.14
N ARG A 152 -12.22 -2.46 -16.36
CA ARG A 152 -12.97 -1.42 -17.09
C ARG A 152 -13.95 -0.75 -16.12
N VAL A 153 -14.03 0.59 -16.17
CA VAL A 153 -15.01 1.34 -15.38
C VAL A 153 -16.40 1.22 -16.03
N LEU A 154 -17.41 0.92 -15.23
CA LEU A 154 -18.82 0.85 -15.66
C LEU A 154 -19.64 2.06 -15.19
N ASP A 155 -19.39 2.54 -13.98
CA ASP A 155 -19.95 3.80 -13.44
C ASP A 155 -18.79 4.65 -12.90
N SER A 156 -18.54 5.79 -13.54
CA SER A 156 -17.46 6.72 -13.19
C SER A 156 -17.77 7.62 -12.00
N ARG A 157 -19.00 7.57 -11.44
CA ARG A 157 -19.32 8.28 -10.20
C ARG A 157 -18.39 7.79 -9.09
N THR A 158 -17.78 8.73 -8.39
CA THR A 158 -16.84 8.40 -7.31
C THR A 158 -17.54 8.36 -5.95
N VAL A 159 -17.23 7.34 -5.16
CA VAL A 159 -17.63 7.22 -3.75
C VAL A 159 -16.40 7.23 -2.85
N GLN A 160 -16.49 7.91 -1.71
CA GLN A 160 -15.35 8.12 -0.81
C GLN A 160 -15.63 7.50 0.56
N PHE A 161 -14.77 6.57 0.97
CA PHE A 161 -14.81 5.92 2.28
C PHE A 161 -13.40 5.70 2.80
N PRO A 162 -13.22 5.56 4.12
CA PRO A 162 -11.97 5.12 4.72
C PRO A 162 -11.54 3.74 4.20
N GLU A 163 -10.26 3.63 3.86
CA GLU A 163 -9.58 2.45 3.35
C GLU A 163 -8.25 2.28 4.09
N GLY A 164 -7.90 1.04 4.40
CA GLY A 164 -6.60 0.65 4.95
C GLY A 164 -5.90 -0.34 4.02
N CYS A 165 -4.64 -0.65 4.31
CA CYS A 165 -3.86 -1.61 3.55
C CYS A 165 -2.91 -2.37 4.48
N GLU A 166 -2.79 -3.68 4.32
CA GLU A 166 -1.86 -4.50 5.11
C GLU A 166 -0.40 -4.09 4.88
N SER A 167 -0.08 -3.46 3.75
CA SER A 167 1.26 -2.91 3.47
C SER A 167 1.50 -1.52 4.09
N ILE A 168 0.49 -0.90 4.70
CA ILE A 168 0.60 0.37 5.44
C ILE A 168 -0.08 0.18 6.79
N SER A 169 0.55 -0.63 7.63
CA SER A 169 -0.01 -1.08 8.90
C SER A 169 -0.33 0.09 9.83
N GLY A 170 -1.53 0.09 10.41
CA GLY A 170 -1.94 1.03 11.45
C GLY A 170 -2.50 2.37 10.97
N PHE A 171 -2.67 2.55 9.65
CA PHE A 171 -3.21 3.79 9.10
C PHE A 171 -4.36 3.56 8.13
N ALA A 172 -5.25 4.54 8.05
CA ALA A 172 -6.32 4.59 7.07
C ALA A 172 -6.52 6.02 6.56
N ALA A 173 -7.11 6.16 5.38
CA ALA A 173 -7.59 7.44 4.86
C ALA A 173 -8.80 7.26 3.94
N CYS A 174 -9.54 8.33 3.71
CA CYS A 174 -10.63 8.34 2.74
C CYS A 174 -10.08 8.36 1.32
N VAL A 175 -10.49 7.38 0.51
CA VAL A 175 -10.02 7.24 -0.88
C VAL A 175 -11.21 7.24 -1.84
N PRO A 176 -11.22 8.12 -2.85
CA PRO A 176 -12.24 8.09 -3.90
C PRO A 176 -12.04 6.86 -4.80
N ARG A 177 -13.14 6.13 -5.07
CA ARG A 177 -13.17 4.97 -5.96
C ARG A 177 -14.35 5.08 -6.91
N TYR A 178 -14.22 4.55 -8.13
CA TYR A 178 -15.35 4.41 -9.04
C TYR A 178 -16.40 3.50 -8.43
N HIS A 179 -17.68 3.83 -8.62
CA HIS A 179 -18.79 3.11 -8.00
C HIS A 179 -18.94 1.70 -8.56
N ALA A 180 -18.75 1.51 -9.88
CA ALA A 180 -18.87 0.21 -10.52
C ALA A 180 -17.76 -0.06 -11.54
N VAL A 181 -17.27 -1.30 -11.56
CA VAL A 181 -16.20 -1.76 -12.44
C VAL A 181 -16.47 -3.19 -12.93
N GLU A 182 -15.90 -3.54 -14.07
CA GLU A 182 -15.79 -4.91 -14.56
C GLU A 182 -14.32 -5.33 -14.47
N ILE A 183 -14.06 -6.46 -13.82
CA ILE A 183 -12.75 -7.10 -13.83
C ILE A 183 -12.79 -8.35 -14.72
N MET A 184 -11.79 -8.49 -15.59
CA MET A 184 -11.60 -9.62 -16.49
C MET A 184 -10.22 -10.20 -16.26
N GLY A 185 -10.07 -11.52 -16.31
CA GLY A 185 -8.77 -12.19 -16.16
C GLY A 185 -8.90 -13.70 -16.26
N LEU A 186 -7.88 -14.43 -15.79
CA LEU A 186 -7.92 -15.89 -15.67
C LEU A 186 -8.11 -16.29 -14.20
N ASN A 187 -8.84 -17.37 -13.94
CA ASN A 187 -8.89 -17.99 -12.61
C ASN A 187 -7.65 -18.89 -12.35
N GLU A 188 -7.59 -19.52 -11.19
CA GLU A 188 -6.53 -20.45 -10.78
C GLU A 188 -6.42 -21.70 -11.67
N HIS A 189 -7.46 -21.99 -12.45
CA HIS A 189 -7.50 -23.08 -13.44
C HIS A 189 -7.15 -22.60 -14.85
N GLY A 190 -6.79 -21.33 -15.03
CA GLY A 190 -6.49 -20.73 -16.34
C GLY A 190 -7.71 -20.45 -17.21
N GLN A 191 -8.93 -20.52 -16.66
CA GLN A 191 -10.16 -20.24 -17.39
C GLN A 191 -10.48 -18.74 -17.35
N PRO A 192 -10.95 -18.15 -18.47
CA PRO A 192 -11.33 -16.74 -18.49
C PRO A 192 -12.56 -16.49 -17.61
N ILE A 193 -12.47 -15.44 -16.81
CA ILE A 193 -13.55 -14.97 -15.95
C ILE A 193 -13.78 -13.47 -16.17
N VAL A 194 -15.06 -13.09 -16.14
CA VAL A 194 -15.51 -11.70 -16.19
C VAL A 194 -16.45 -11.48 -15.02
N TRP A 195 -16.26 -10.39 -14.29
CA TRP A 195 -17.07 -10.09 -13.12
C TRP A 195 -17.36 -8.59 -13.03
N GLN A 196 -18.64 -8.24 -13.14
CA GLN A 196 -19.13 -6.90 -12.91
C GLN A 196 -19.49 -6.73 -11.43
N THR A 197 -19.07 -5.62 -10.84
CA THR A 197 -19.27 -5.35 -9.43
C THR A 197 -19.43 -3.86 -9.15
N SER A 198 -20.07 -3.53 -8.04
CA SER A 198 -20.29 -2.17 -7.57
C SER A 198 -20.03 -2.05 -6.07
N GLY A 199 -20.10 -0.81 -5.55
CA GLY A 199 -20.04 -0.54 -4.11
C GLY A 199 -18.72 -0.95 -3.47
N TRP A 200 -18.78 -1.60 -2.30
CA TRP A 200 -17.58 -2.01 -1.56
C TRP A 200 -16.71 -3.00 -2.33
N THR A 201 -17.32 -3.91 -3.09
CA THR A 201 -16.59 -4.92 -3.86
C THR A 201 -15.84 -4.31 -5.04
N ALA A 202 -16.43 -3.32 -5.72
CA ALA A 202 -15.72 -2.54 -6.74
C ALA A 202 -14.51 -1.78 -6.16
N ARG A 203 -14.61 -1.29 -4.92
CA ARG A 203 -13.48 -0.65 -4.21
C ARG A 203 -12.34 -1.65 -3.96
N ILE A 204 -12.66 -2.86 -3.47
CA ILE A 204 -11.66 -3.91 -3.22
C ILE A 204 -10.93 -4.25 -4.53
N VAL A 205 -11.68 -4.47 -5.63
CA VAL A 205 -11.10 -4.73 -6.96
C VAL A 205 -10.12 -3.62 -7.37
N GLN A 206 -10.53 -2.35 -7.25
CA GLN A 206 -9.67 -1.22 -7.61
C GLN A 206 -8.42 -1.12 -6.72
N HIS A 207 -8.51 -1.46 -5.44
CA HIS A 207 -7.38 -1.48 -4.51
C HIS A 207 -6.35 -2.54 -4.91
N GLU A 208 -6.79 -3.78 -5.12
CA GLU A 208 -5.87 -4.86 -5.49
C GLU A 208 -5.24 -4.65 -6.87
N MET A 209 -5.98 -4.02 -7.79
CA MET A 209 -5.47 -3.66 -9.12
C MET A 209 -4.45 -2.53 -9.08
N ASP A 210 -4.57 -1.60 -8.14
CA ASP A 210 -3.56 -0.56 -7.92
C ASP A 210 -2.23 -1.17 -7.49
N HIS A 211 -2.26 -2.19 -6.62
CA HIS A 211 -1.04 -2.89 -6.21
C HIS A 211 -0.29 -3.53 -7.38
N LEU A 212 -0.99 -4.08 -8.37
CA LEU A 212 -0.35 -4.63 -9.57
C LEU A 212 0.34 -3.55 -10.43
N ASN A 213 -0.04 -2.28 -10.24
CA ASN A 213 0.55 -1.14 -10.93
C ASN A 213 1.56 -0.36 -10.07
N GLY A 214 1.91 -0.85 -8.88
CA GLY A 214 2.81 -0.16 -7.96
C GLY A 214 2.20 1.08 -7.27
N ILE A 215 0.87 1.16 -7.28
CA ILE A 215 0.09 2.26 -6.70
C ILE A 215 -0.44 1.81 -5.34
N LEU A 216 -0.34 2.68 -4.34
CA LEU A 216 -0.87 2.48 -3.01
C LEU A 216 -2.00 3.48 -2.74
N TYR A 217 -2.88 3.18 -1.79
CA TYR A 217 -4.02 4.06 -1.48
C TYR A 217 -3.59 5.48 -1.07
N ILE A 218 -2.41 5.61 -0.45
CA ILE A 218 -1.81 6.90 -0.05
C ILE A 218 -1.50 7.82 -1.23
N ASP A 219 -1.42 7.29 -2.46
CA ASP A 219 -1.23 8.11 -3.68
C ASP A 219 -2.55 8.72 -4.18
N LYS A 220 -3.69 8.23 -3.69
CA LYS A 220 -5.05 8.62 -4.13
C LYS A 220 -5.91 9.21 -3.01
N MET A 221 -5.47 9.11 -1.76
CA MET A 221 -6.26 9.51 -0.59
C MET A 221 -6.50 11.02 -0.51
N ASP A 222 -7.57 11.41 0.19
CA ASP A 222 -7.64 12.74 0.80
C ASP A 222 -6.70 12.77 2.01
N SER A 223 -5.57 13.44 1.87
CA SER A 223 -4.50 13.46 2.89
C SER A 223 -4.95 14.05 4.22
N LYS A 224 -5.98 14.90 4.26
CA LYS A 224 -6.51 15.46 5.51
C LYS A 224 -7.25 14.43 6.36
N THR A 225 -7.64 13.32 5.76
CA THR A 225 -8.33 12.21 6.44
C THR A 225 -7.40 11.09 6.87
N PHE A 226 -6.08 11.22 6.63
CA PHE A 226 -5.10 10.23 7.02
C PHE A 226 -4.97 10.17 8.54
N LEU A 227 -5.25 9.00 9.11
CA LEU A 227 -5.32 8.81 10.55
C LEU A 227 -4.68 7.50 10.98
N ASN A 228 -4.17 7.48 12.21
CA ASN A 228 -3.77 6.26 12.89
C ASN A 228 -5.03 5.56 13.43
N ILE A 229 -5.24 4.29 13.08
CA ILE A 229 -6.46 3.56 13.47
C ILE A 229 -6.57 3.35 14.99
N ASN A 230 -5.44 3.42 15.71
CA ASN A 230 -5.36 3.32 17.16
C ASN A 230 -5.48 4.69 17.85
N TRP A 231 -5.70 5.78 17.12
CA TRP A 231 -5.72 7.13 17.69
C TRP A 231 -6.74 7.29 18.82
N ILE A 232 -7.89 6.61 18.75
CA ILE A 232 -8.89 6.63 19.82
C ILE A 232 -8.31 6.02 21.09
N VAL A 233 -7.78 4.79 21.02
CA VAL A 233 -7.19 4.08 22.18
C VAL A 233 -5.97 4.80 22.77
N LEU A 234 -5.22 5.53 21.94
CA LEU A 234 -4.00 6.22 22.39
C LEU A 234 -4.26 7.57 23.09
N ASN A 235 -5.46 8.15 22.93
CA ASN A 235 -5.82 9.45 23.52
C ASN A 235 -6.98 9.36 24.52
N GLU A 236 -7.44 8.15 24.84
CA GLU A 236 -8.24 7.84 26.02
C GLU A 236 -7.34 7.75 27.27
#